data_AF-A0A0V7ZHD6-F1
#
_entry.id   AF-A0A0V7ZHD6-F1
#
_cell.length_a   1.000
_cell.length_b   1.000
_cell.length_c   1.000
_cell.angle_alpha   90.00
_cell.angle_beta   90.00
_cell.angle_gamma   90.00
#
_symmetry.space_group_name_H-M   'P 1'
#
loop_
_entity.id
_entity.type
_entity.pdbx_description
1 polymer ?
#
loop_
_entity_poly.entity_id
_entity_poly.type
_entity_poly.pdbx_seq_one_letter_code
_entity_poly.pdbx_strand_id
1 'polypeptide(L)'
;MSAKETRPNLGDIISAKEFRRWYWLKEELVNYCKSKSISSRGNKFEVADRIAEYLETGQVIKSKSKSKSKSKSKSTPGKTKASQFNWAKAPLTLETVITDNLTFGKNFRGFMTEQIGSKFVCHSDFMDWVKANVGKTLADAVEAWWELEARKKDPNFKRKIAPQNMLAQYTRNFFADNPDKTHADMMRCWKLKKALPNQGKVVYETSDLLLEE
;
A
#
# COMPACT_ATOMS: atom_id res chain seq x y z
N MET A 1 25.11 -17.37 24.15
CA MET A 1 23.66 -17.13 24.19
C MET A 1 23.44 -15.63 24.23
N SER A 2 23.03 -15.01 23.13
CA SER A 2 22.73 -13.57 23.12
C SER A 2 21.43 -13.37 23.91
N ALA A 3 21.39 -12.42 24.83
CA ALA A 3 20.17 -12.11 25.58
C ALA A 3 19.00 -11.87 24.61
N LYS A 4 17.82 -12.45 24.88
CA LYS A 4 16.60 -12.19 24.10
C LYS A 4 16.31 -10.68 24.19
N GLU A 5 16.69 -9.91 23.16
CA GLU A 5 16.34 -8.50 23.06
C GLU A 5 14.82 -8.38 22.91
N THR A 6 14.18 -7.60 23.79
CA THR A 6 12.76 -7.31 23.72
C THR A 6 12.51 -6.00 23.00
N ARG A 7 11.49 -5.96 22.15
CA ARG A 7 11.09 -4.75 21.44
C ARG A 7 10.71 -3.65 22.45
N PRO A 8 11.40 -2.49 22.46
CA PRO A 8 11.11 -1.41 23.39
C PRO A 8 9.78 -0.73 23.07
N ASN A 9 9.25 0.08 23.98
CA ASN A 9 8.13 0.95 23.64
C ASN A 9 8.62 2.08 22.74
N LEU A 10 7.81 2.44 21.75
CA LEU A 10 8.15 3.53 20.82
C LEU A 10 8.40 4.88 21.53
N GLY A 11 7.73 5.12 22.66
CA GLY A 11 7.90 6.33 23.47
C GLY A 11 9.28 6.49 24.10
N ASP A 12 9.97 5.37 24.35
CA ASP A 12 11.25 5.31 25.08
C ASP A 12 12.45 5.43 24.13
N ILE A 13 12.20 5.41 22.81
CA ILE A 13 13.26 5.45 21.79
C ILE A 13 13.69 6.89 21.53
N ILE A 14 15.00 7.11 21.63
CA ILE A 14 15.63 8.43 21.46
C ILE A 14 16.34 8.55 20.11
N SER A 15 16.80 7.45 19.50
CA SER A 15 17.54 7.48 18.24
C SER A 15 16.77 6.86 17.08
N ALA A 16 16.91 7.46 15.89
CA ALA A 16 16.34 6.90 14.67
C ALA A 16 16.93 5.52 14.32
N LYS A 17 18.21 5.30 14.64
CA LYS A 17 18.89 4.00 14.44
C LYS A 17 18.16 2.90 15.21
N GLU A 18 17.88 3.15 16.48
CA GLU A 18 17.15 2.19 17.32
C GLU A 18 15.69 2.05 16.85
N PHE A 19 15.03 3.15 16.52
CA PHE A 19 13.66 3.11 15.96
C PHE A 19 13.55 2.22 14.71
N ARG A 20 14.48 2.37 13.76
CA ARG A 20 14.50 1.63 12.49
C ARG A 20 14.83 0.15 12.68
N ARG A 21 15.42 -0.22 13.82
CA ARG A 21 15.79 -1.61 14.14
C ARG A 21 14.55 -2.50 14.32
N TRP A 22 13.40 -1.92 14.67
CA TRP A 22 12.17 -2.62 15.04
C TRP A 22 11.01 -2.41 14.06
N TYR A 23 10.10 -3.38 14.01
CA TYR A 23 8.83 -3.24 13.32
C TYR A 23 7.79 -2.52 14.20
N TRP A 24 7.08 -1.56 13.59
CA TRP A 24 6.00 -0.81 14.23
C TRP A 24 4.66 -1.00 13.53
N LEU A 25 3.59 -1.21 14.29
CA LEU A 25 2.23 -1.14 13.75
C LEU A 25 1.90 0.29 13.36
N LYS A 26 1.06 0.45 12.33
CA LYS A 26 0.64 1.78 11.87
C LYS A 26 -0.06 2.56 13.01
N GLU A 27 -0.81 1.86 13.85
CA GLU A 27 -1.46 2.44 15.01
C GLU A 27 -0.46 2.99 16.03
N GLU A 28 0.60 2.23 16.35
CA GLU A 28 1.68 2.67 17.25
C GLU A 28 2.34 3.95 16.71
N LEU A 29 2.66 3.97 15.41
CA LEU A 29 3.25 5.16 14.76
C LEU A 29 2.30 6.37 14.83
N VAL A 30 1.00 6.16 14.56
CA VAL A 30 0.00 7.23 14.62
C VAL A 30 -0.15 7.76 16.05
N ASN A 31 -0.14 6.89 17.05
CA ASN A 31 -0.24 7.28 18.46
C ASN A 31 1.00 8.06 18.91
N TYR A 32 2.19 7.65 18.51
CA TYR A 32 3.42 8.40 18.74
C TYR A 32 3.39 9.77 18.04
N CYS A 33 2.93 9.82 16.79
CA CYS A 33 2.77 11.09 16.09
C CYS A 33 1.83 12.05 16.84
N LYS A 34 0.71 11.55 17.37
CA LYS A 34 -0.23 12.36 18.14
C LYS A 34 0.42 12.94 19.42
N SER A 35 1.19 12.14 20.16
CA SER A 35 1.83 12.59 21.40
C SER A 35 2.95 13.62 21.18
N LYS A 36 3.63 13.57 20.02
CA LYS A 36 4.71 14.50 19.65
C LYS A 36 4.28 15.61 18.69
N SER A 37 2.97 15.75 18.42
CA SER A 37 2.41 16.72 17.45
C SER A 37 2.98 16.59 16.02
N ILE A 38 3.43 15.40 15.64
CA ILE A 38 3.91 15.07 14.29
C ILE A 38 2.71 14.70 13.41
N SER A 39 2.76 15.04 12.12
CA SER A 39 1.72 14.60 11.18
C SER A 39 1.73 13.08 11.00
N SER A 40 0.58 12.43 11.13
CA SER A 40 0.39 10.99 10.86
C SER A 40 -0.17 10.70 9.46
N ARG A 41 -0.19 11.71 8.57
CA ARG A 41 -0.65 11.54 7.18
C ARG A 41 0.31 10.68 6.38
N GLY A 42 -0.25 9.78 5.59
CA GLY A 42 0.48 8.94 4.64
C GLY A 42 0.30 7.44 4.86
N ASN A 43 1.08 6.68 4.10
CA ASN A 43 1.26 5.25 4.31
C ASN A 43 2.18 4.97 5.52
N LYS A 44 2.29 3.71 5.94
CA LYS A 44 3.08 3.32 7.12
C LYS A 44 4.55 3.76 7.03
N PHE A 45 5.19 3.59 5.87
CA PHE A 45 6.60 3.96 5.70
C PHE A 45 6.79 5.48 5.74
N GLU A 46 5.91 6.25 5.10
CA GLU A 46 5.97 7.72 5.15
C GLU A 46 5.83 8.27 6.57
N VAL A 47 4.99 7.63 7.41
CA VAL A 47 4.87 8.01 8.82
C VAL A 47 6.12 7.59 9.60
N ALA A 48 6.65 6.39 9.36
CA ALA A 48 7.87 5.91 10.01
C ALA A 48 9.10 6.78 9.67
N ASP A 49 9.29 7.15 8.40
CA ASP A 49 10.40 8.01 7.99
C ASP A 49 10.33 9.38 8.65
N ARG A 50 9.12 9.95 8.80
CA ARG A 50 8.92 11.21 9.51
C ARG A 50 9.25 11.11 11.00
N ILE A 51 8.94 9.98 11.64
CA ILE A 51 9.31 9.73 13.03
C ILE A 51 10.83 9.59 13.15
N ALA A 52 11.47 8.85 12.25
CA ALA A 52 12.92 8.73 12.24
C ALA A 52 13.62 10.09 12.05
N GLU A 53 13.15 10.91 11.12
CA GLU A 53 13.68 12.26 10.89
C GLU A 53 13.48 13.17 12.12
N TYR A 54 12.33 13.05 12.80
CA TYR A 54 12.08 13.73 14.08
C TYR A 54 13.04 13.25 15.18
N LEU A 55 13.33 11.96 15.28
CA LEU A 55 14.28 11.41 16.25
C LEU A 55 15.73 11.84 15.96
N GLU A 56 16.08 12.09 14.69
CA GLU A 56 17.40 12.61 14.29
C GLU A 56 17.54 14.11 14.52
N THR A 57 16.51 14.89 14.22
CA THR A 57 16.61 16.36 14.14
C THR A 57 15.94 17.10 15.31
N GLY A 58 15.05 16.43 16.03
CA GLY A 58 14.15 17.05 17.03
C GLY A 58 13.08 17.96 16.42
N GLN A 59 13.00 18.10 15.09
CA GLN A 59 12.11 19.05 14.44
C GLN A 59 10.78 18.41 14.05
N VAL A 60 9.68 19.03 14.45
CA VAL A 60 8.34 18.62 14.03
C VAL A 60 8.12 19.02 12.58
N ILE A 61 8.32 18.08 11.67
CA ILE A 61 8.02 18.28 10.25
C ILE A 61 6.51 18.28 10.12
N LYS A 62 5.94 19.48 10.11
CA LYS A 62 4.59 19.70 9.61
C LYS A 62 4.59 19.11 8.21
N SER A 63 3.82 18.04 8.00
CA SER A 63 3.67 17.43 6.67
C SER A 63 3.47 18.58 5.71
N LYS A 64 4.35 18.75 4.72
CA LYS A 64 4.06 19.61 3.58
C LYS A 64 2.69 19.14 3.15
N SER A 65 1.66 19.94 3.45
CA SER A 65 0.37 19.62 2.90
C SER A 65 0.68 19.55 1.42
N LYS A 66 0.33 18.45 0.77
CA LYS A 66 -0.08 18.63 -0.60
C LYS A 66 -1.31 19.54 -0.49
N SER A 67 -1.07 20.85 -0.35
CA SER A 67 -1.78 21.85 -1.13
C SER A 67 -2.04 21.18 -2.47
N LYS A 68 -3.26 21.31 -2.99
CA LYS A 68 -3.60 20.90 -4.35
C LYS A 68 -2.66 21.62 -5.33
N SER A 69 -1.45 21.13 -5.42
CA SER A 69 -0.30 21.59 -6.14
C SER A 69 0.07 20.34 -6.89
N LYS A 70 -0.50 20.27 -8.09
CA LYS A 70 -0.10 19.45 -9.24
C LYS A 70 1.13 18.61 -8.93
N SER A 71 0.91 17.31 -8.73
CA SER A 71 1.99 16.32 -8.65
C SER A 71 2.95 16.55 -9.81
N LYS A 72 4.14 17.12 -9.51
CA LYS A 72 5.32 17.04 -10.37
C LYS A 72 5.76 15.57 -10.37
N SER A 73 5.09 14.76 -11.15
CA SER A 73 5.67 13.54 -11.69
C SER A 73 6.83 13.94 -12.60
N LYS A 74 7.92 13.17 -12.53
CA LYS A 74 9.16 13.38 -13.29
C LYS A 74 8.82 13.65 -14.77
N SER A 75 9.49 14.66 -15.29
CA SER A 75 9.35 15.26 -16.61
C SER A 75 9.44 14.23 -17.75
N THR A 76 8.30 13.95 -18.37
CA THR A 76 8.25 13.60 -19.80
C THR A 76 7.97 14.90 -20.57
N PRO A 77 8.70 15.21 -21.66
CA PRO A 77 8.43 16.41 -22.45
C PRO A 77 7.05 16.28 -23.12
N GLY A 78 6.13 17.24 -22.88
CA GLY A 78 4.86 17.32 -23.63
C GLY A 78 3.55 17.28 -22.83
N LYS A 79 3.49 17.67 -21.54
CA LYS A 79 2.21 17.74 -20.82
C LYS A 79 1.36 18.94 -21.26
N THR A 80 0.32 18.65 -22.06
CA THR A 80 -0.86 19.48 -22.28
C THR A 80 -1.56 19.81 -20.95
N LYS A 81 -2.38 20.88 -20.93
CA LYS A 81 -3.15 21.30 -19.75
C LYS A 81 -3.98 20.11 -19.22
N ALA A 82 -3.97 19.91 -17.90
CA ALA A 82 -4.77 18.87 -17.24
C ALA A 82 -6.26 18.99 -17.65
N SER A 83 -6.89 17.86 -17.93
CA SER A 83 -8.30 17.79 -18.34
C SER A 83 -9.21 18.49 -17.33
N GLN A 84 -10.25 19.17 -17.83
CA GLN A 84 -11.31 19.79 -17.03
C GLN A 84 -12.56 18.91 -16.93
N PHE A 85 -12.49 17.66 -17.41
CA PHE A 85 -13.63 16.75 -17.41
C PHE A 85 -14.13 16.46 -15.98
N ASN A 86 -15.44 16.62 -15.75
CA ASN A 86 -16.04 16.45 -14.44
C ASN A 86 -16.49 15.01 -14.20
N TRP A 87 -15.55 14.13 -13.86
CA TRP A 87 -15.82 12.70 -13.58
C TRP A 87 -16.85 12.44 -12.48
N ALA A 88 -17.10 13.39 -11.60
CA ALA A 88 -18.04 13.22 -10.49
C ALA A 88 -19.51 13.35 -10.91
N LYS A 89 -19.81 14.09 -12.00
CA LYS A 89 -21.18 14.43 -12.39
C LYS A 89 -21.48 14.32 -13.88
N ALA A 90 -20.46 14.30 -14.73
CA ALA A 90 -20.68 14.18 -16.18
C ALA A 90 -21.34 12.82 -16.50
N PRO A 91 -22.28 12.79 -17.45
CA PRO A 91 -22.80 11.53 -17.98
C PRO A 91 -21.63 10.76 -18.60
N LEU A 92 -21.58 9.46 -18.33
CA LEU A 92 -20.56 8.57 -18.84
C LEU A 92 -21.18 7.64 -19.88
N THR A 93 -20.49 7.47 -21.00
CA THR A 93 -20.85 6.56 -22.08
C THR A 93 -19.64 5.69 -22.43
N LEU A 94 -19.84 4.65 -23.22
CA LEU A 94 -18.77 3.75 -23.66
C LEU A 94 -17.68 4.50 -24.45
N GLU A 95 -18.05 5.56 -25.16
CA GLU A 95 -17.16 6.43 -25.96
C GLU A 95 -16.43 7.47 -25.12
N THR A 96 -16.76 7.61 -23.83
CA THR A 96 -16.12 8.60 -22.95
C THR A 96 -14.63 8.31 -22.82
N VAL A 97 -13.80 9.29 -23.16
CA VAL A 97 -12.33 9.15 -23.12
C VAL A 97 -11.81 9.32 -21.70
N ILE A 98 -10.97 8.37 -21.27
CA ILE A 98 -10.22 8.40 -20.02
C ILE A 98 -9.25 9.58 -20.07
N THR A 99 -9.35 10.45 -19.06
CA THR A 99 -8.52 11.64 -18.94
C THR A 99 -7.61 11.56 -17.71
N ASP A 100 -6.58 12.39 -17.69
CA ASP A 100 -5.53 12.39 -16.66
C ASP A 100 -6.01 12.81 -15.27
N ASN A 101 -7.21 13.37 -15.17
CA ASN A 101 -7.88 13.78 -13.94
C ASN A 101 -8.98 12.81 -13.46
N LEU A 102 -9.03 11.58 -14.01
CA LEU A 102 -10.02 10.57 -13.64
C LEU A 102 -10.02 10.26 -12.15
N THR A 103 -11.23 10.15 -11.58
CA THR A 103 -11.43 9.69 -10.20
C THR A 103 -12.37 8.49 -10.16
N PHE A 104 -12.02 7.48 -9.36
CA PHE A 104 -12.78 6.23 -9.20
C PHE A 104 -13.93 6.38 -8.18
N GLY A 105 -14.67 7.49 -8.28
CA GLY A 105 -15.78 7.85 -7.40
C GLY A 105 -17.08 7.11 -7.71
N LYS A 106 -18.17 7.48 -7.03
CA LYS A 106 -19.50 6.85 -7.17
C LYS A 106 -19.99 6.84 -8.62
N ASN A 107 -19.82 7.94 -9.36
CA ASN A 107 -20.25 8.06 -10.75
C ASN A 107 -19.56 7.04 -11.66
N PHE A 108 -18.23 7.03 -11.68
CA PHE A 108 -17.43 6.06 -12.45
C PHE A 108 -17.75 4.61 -12.06
N ARG A 109 -17.83 4.31 -10.75
CA ARG A 109 -18.15 2.97 -10.28
C ARG A 109 -19.58 2.54 -10.65
N GLY A 110 -20.55 3.47 -10.59
CA GLY A 110 -21.92 3.23 -11.01
C GLY A 110 -21.97 2.82 -12.48
N PHE A 111 -21.35 3.62 -13.35
CA PHE A 111 -21.25 3.31 -14.77
C PHE A 111 -20.60 1.95 -15.04
N MET A 112 -19.44 1.65 -14.43
CA MET A 112 -18.77 0.36 -14.64
C MET A 112 -19.63 -0.81 -14.14
N THR A 113 -20.35 -0.65 -13.02
CA THR A 113 -21.30 -1.66 -12.53
C THR A 113 -22.49 -1.84 -13.47
N GLU A 114 -22.99 -0.79 -14.13
CA GLU A 114 -24.03 -0.91 -15.15
C GLU A 114 -23.55 -1.72 -16.37
N GLN A 115 -22.29 -1.52 -16.79
CA GLN A 115 -21.74 -2.24 -17.95
C GLN A 115 -21.33 -3.70 -17.65
N ILE A 116 -20.78 -3.97 -16.45
CA ILE A 116 -20.21 -5.29 -16.10
C ILE A 116 -21.16 -6.11 -15.22
N GLY A 117 -22.05 -5.46 -14.49
CA GLY A 117 -22.95 -6.07 -13.52
C GLY A 117 -22.32 -6.30 -12.15
N SER A 118 -22.95 -7.18 -11.36
CA SER A 118 -22.60 -7.47 -9.96
C SER A 118 -21.20 -8.04 -9.74
N LYS A 119 -20.54 -8.52 -10.80
CA LYS A 119 -19.17 -9.02 -10.75
C LYS A 119 -18.13 -7.89 -10.64
N PHE A 120 -18.51 -6.66 -10.95
CA PHE A 120 -17.58 -5.55 -10.99
C PHE A 120 -16.94 -5.28 -9.62
N VAL A 121 -15.61 -5.33 -9.61
CA VAL A 121 -14.79 -4.86 -8.48
C VAL A 121 -13.73 -3.92 -9.02
N CYS A 122 -13.72 -2.69 -8.51
CA CYS A 122 -12.68 -1.72 -8.80
C CYS A 122 -11.42 -2.05 -7.98
N HIS A 123 -10.65 -3.04 -8.41
CA HIS A 123 -9.40 -3.47 -7.78
C HIS A 123 -8.18 -2.68 -8.30
N SER A 124 -7.05 -2.79 -7.60
CA SER A 124 -5.82 -2.02 -7.89
C SER A 124 -5.34 -2.18 -9.34
N ASP A 125 -5.26 -3.42 -9.84
CA ASP A 125 -4.71 -3.67 -11.18
C ASP A 125 -5.54 -2.95 -12.28
N PHE A 126 -6.86 -2.90 -12.11
CA PHE A 126 -7.74 -2.17 -13.01
C PHE A 126 -7.56 -0.65 -12.88
N MET A 127 -7.45 -0.13 -11.66
CA MET A 127 -7.15 1.30 -11.45
C MET A 127 -5.82 1.71 -12.08
N ASP A 128 -4.80 0.85 -11.99
CA ASP A 128 -3.48 1.12 -12.56
C ASP A 128 -3.52 1.05 -14.08
N TRP A 129 -4.26 0.09 -14.66
CA TRP A 129 -4.52 0.05 -16.10
C TRP A 129 -5.20 1.33 -16.58
N VAL A 130 -6.29 1.77 -15.92
CA VAL A 130 -7.03 2.98 -16.31
C VAL A 130 -6.12 4.21 -16.26
N LYS A 131 -5.29 4.37 -15.22
CA LYS A 131 -4.35 5.50 -15.12
C LYS A 131 -3.23 5.47 -16.17
N ALA A 132 -2.83 4.28 -16.61
CA ALA A 132 -1.80 4.11 -17.64
C ALA A 132 -2.35 4.33 -19.06
N ASN A 133 -3.67 4.27 -19.25
CA ASN A 133 -4.33 4.31 -20.56
C ASN A 133 -5.19 5.59 -20.75
N VAL A 134 -4.64 6.75 -20.36
CA VAL A 134 -5.24 8.05 -20.71
C VAL A 134 -5.33 8.16 -22.24
N GLY A 135 -6.50 8.55 -22.74
CA GLY A 135 -6.81 8.59 -24.18
C GLY A 135 -7.61 7.40 -24.69
N LYS A 136 -7.68 6.28 -23.95
CA LYS A 136 -8.61 5.17 -24.26
C LYS A 136 -10.03 5.49 -23.80
N THR A 137 -11.00 4.73 -24.29
CA THR A 137 -12.43 4.89 -23.97
C THR A 137 -12.84 4.07 -22.75
N LEU A 138 -14.06 4.30 -22.24
CA LEU A 138 -14.63 3.43 -21.21
C LEU A 138 -15.03 2.05 -21.74
N ALA A 139 -15.28 1.90 -23.05
CA ALA A 139 -15.42 0.59 -23.69
C ALA A 139 -14.14 -0.24 -23.52
N ASP A 140 -12.98 0.36 -23.81
CA ASP A 140 -11.68 -0.29 -23.62
C ASP A 140 -11.47 -0.66 -22.14
N ALA A 141 -11.96 0.17 -21.21
CA ALA A 141 -11.86 -0.12 -19.77
C ALA A 141 -12.73 -1.32 -19.37
N VAL A 142 -13.91 -1.48 -19.94
CA VAL A 142 -14.78 -2.64 -19.70
C VAL A 142 -14.11 -3.91 -20.22
N GLU A 143 -13.57 -3.89 -21.45
CA GLU A 143 -12.83 -5.01 -22.02
C GLU A 143 -11.61 -5.38 -21.17
N ALA A 144 -10.78 -4.39 -20.82
CA ALA A 144 -9.60 -4.59 -19.99
C ALA A 144 -9.95 -5.15 -18.61
N TRP A 145 -11.11 -4.80 -18.04
CA TRP A 145 -11.55 -5.39 -16.78
C TRP A 145 -11.77 -6.91 -16.93
N TRP A 146 -12.44 -7.34 -18.01
CA TRP A 146 -12.64 -8.77 -18.29
C TRP A 146 -11.33 -9.51 -18.56
N GLU A 147 -10.39 -8.91 -19.30
CA GLU A 147 -9.05 -9.47 -19.49
C GLU A 147 -8.30 -9.65 -18.16
N LEU A 148 -8.38 -8.64 -17.28
CA LEU A 148 -7.76 -8.69 -15.96
C LEU A 148 -8.40 -9.75 -15.05
N GLU A 149 -9.71 -9.97 -15.14
CA GLU A 149 -10.38 -11.08 -14.45
C GLU A 149 -10.01 -12.43 -15.04
N ALA A 150 -9.94 -12.56 -16.37
CA ALA A 150 -9.55 -13.79 -17.05
C ALA A 150 -8.12 -14.21 -16.67
N ARG A 151 -7.19 -13.25 -16.58
CA ARG A 151 -5.80 -13.50 -16.15
C ARG A 151 -5.71 -14.11 -14.75
N LYS A 152 -6.67 -13.83 -13.85
CA LYS A 152 -6.68 -14.42 -12.49
C LYS A 152 -7.00 -15.91 -12.48
N LYS A 153 -7.54 -16.45 -13.58
CA LYS A 153 -7.82 -17.89 -13.74
C LYS A 153 -6.57 -18.69 -14.07
N ASP A 154 -5.51 -18.03 -14.54
CA ASP A 154 -4.22 -18.69 -14.76
C ASP A 154 -3.63 -19.10 -13.40
N PRO A 155 -3.36 -20.40 -13.17
CA PRO A 155 -2.74 -20.87 -11.92
C PRO A 155 -1.35 -20.26 -11.67
N ASN A 156 -0.67 -19.79 -12.73
CA ASN A 156 0.62 -19.11 -12.62
C ASN A 156 0.50 -17.62 -12.31
N PHE A 157 -0.71 -17.05 -12.37
CA PHE A 157 -0.90 -15.63 -12.10
C PHE A 157 -0.67 -15.32 -10.62
N LYS A 158 0.40 -14.57 -10.34
CA LYS A 158 0.72 -14.07 -9.01
C LYS A 158 0.67 -12.55 -9.00
N ARG A 159 -0.30 -11.97 -8.28
CA ARG A 159 -0.33 -10.52 -8.05
C ARG A 159 0.91 -10.06 -7.31
N LYS A 160 1.53 -8.99 -7.80
CA LYS A 160 2.57 -8.28 -7.07
C LYS A 160 1.98 -7.70 -5.78
N ILE A 161 2.49 -8.14 -4.63
CA ILE A 161 2.12 -7.53 -3.34
C ILE A 161 2.94 -6.26 -3.20
N ALA A 162 2.27 -5.16 -2.89
CA ALA A 162 2.94 -3.90 -2.68
C ALA A 162 3.87 -3.98 -1.45
N PRO A 163 5.09 -3.42 -1.47
CA PRO A 163 6.07 -3.59 -0.40
C PRO A 163 5.59 -3.22 1.01
N GLN A 164 4.61 -2.33 1.12
CA GLN A 164 3.98 -1.95 2.39
C GLN A 164 3.10 -3.02 3.03
N ASN A 165 2.66 -4.03 2.26
CA ASN A 165 1.81 -5.10 2.74
C ASN A 165 2.64 -6.33 3.14
N MET A 166 3.51 -6.12 4.14
CA MET A 166 4.48 -7.12 4.60
C MET A 166 3.83 -8.41 5.07
N LEU A 167 2.70 -8.34 5.80
CA LEU A 167 2.00 -9.54 6.27
C LEU A 167 1.54 -10.40 5.09
N ALA A 168 0.92 -9.81 4.06
CA ALA A 168 0.50 -10.56 2.90
C ALA A 168 1.68 -11.24 2.16
N GLN A 169 2.83 -10.54 2.07
CA GLN A 169 4.03 -11.12 1.46
C GLN A 169 4.61 -12.25 2.32
N TYR A 170 4.64 -12.05 3.64
CA TYR A 170 5.08 -13.06 4.61
C TYR A 170 4.20 -14.31 4.53
N THR A 171 2.87 -14.15 4.57
CA THR A 171 1.91 -15.25 4.43
C THR A 171 2.12 -16.03 3.13
N ARG A 172 2.32 -15.33 2.01
CA ARG A 172 2.57 -15.99 0.71
C ARG A 172 3.84 -16.82 0.74
N ASN A 173 4.93 -16.26 1.27
CA ASN A 173 6.22 -16.97 1.31
C ASN A 173 6.16 -18.14 2.31
N PHE A 174 5.53 -17.95 3.47
CA PHE A 174 5.32 -18.99 4.47
C PHE A 174 4.62 -20.20 3.87
N PHE A 175 3.48 -20.02 3.18
CA PHE A 175 2.74 -21.14 2.59
C PHE A 175 3.37 -21.71 1.32
N ALA A 176 4.24 -20.95 0.64
CA ALA A 176 5.01 -21.49 -0.47
C ALA A 176 6.00 -22.56 0.01
N ASP A 177 6.61 -22.35 1.18
CA ASP A 177 7.59 -23.27 1.77
C ASP A 177 6.94 -24.30 2.71
N ASN A 178 5.71 -24.05 3.19
CA ASN A 178 5.02 -24.86 4.19
C ASN A 178 3.54 -25.11 3.83
N PRO A 179 3.25 -25.89 2.78
CA PRO A 179 1.88 -26.14 2.31
C PRO A 179 1.02 -26.94 3.30
N ASP A 180 1.64 -27.68 4.23
CA ASP A 180 0.99 -28.50 5.26
C ASP A 180 0.66 -27.74 6.56
N LYS A 181 1.20 -26.52 6.73
CA LYS A 181 1.03 -25.73 7.95
C LYS A 181 -0.29 -25.00 7.98
N THR A 182 -0.70 -24.60 9.18
CA THR A 182 -1.95 -23.86 9.39
C THR A 182 -1.72 -22.35 9.38
N HIS A 183 -2.80 -21.59 9.22
CA HIS A 183 -2.77 -20.15 9.42
C HIS A 183 -2.37 -19.76 10.86
N ALA A 184 -2.64 -20.62 11.86
CA ALA A 184 -2.20 -20.39 13.23
C ALA A 184 -0.67 -20.46 13.35
N ASP A 185 -0.04 -21.42 12.70
CA ASP A 185 1.43 -21.55 12.64
C ASP A 185 2.08 -20.32 11.99
N MET A 186 1.52 -19.87 10.86
CA MET A 186 1.96 -18.66 10.17
C MET A 186 1.87 -17.43 11.07
N MET A 187 0.73 -17.25 11.76
CA MET A 187 0.51 -16.11 12.66
C MET A 187 1.43 -16.17 13.90
N ARG A 188 1.73 -17.37 14.42
CA ARG A 188 2.72 -17.57 15.49
C ARG A 188 4.09 -17.09 15.05
N CYS A 189 4.58 -17.57 13.91
CA CYS A 189 5.89 -17.18 13.36
C CYS A 189 5.96 -15.68 13.09
N TRP A 190 4.91 -15.11 12.48
CA TRP A 190 4.79 -13.66 12.26
C TRP A 190 4.85 -12.86 13.56
N LYS A 191 4.12 -13.29 14.60
CA LYS A 191 4.09 -12.62 15.91
C LYS A 191 5.50 -12.60 16.53
N LEU A 192 6.19 -13.74 16.50
CA LEU A 192 7.54 -13.89 17.04
C LEU A 192 8.57 -13.08 16.23
N LYS A 193 8.61 -13.22 14.91
CA LYS A 193 9.54 -12.50 14.03
C LYS A 193 9.38 -10.98 14.13
N LYS A 194 8.14 -10.51 14.24
CA LYS A 194 7.83 -9.08 14.41
C LYS A 194 8.37 -8.51 15.72
N ALA A 195 8.49 -9.32 16.76
CA ALA A 195 9.01 -8.93 18.06
C ALA A 195 10.55 -8.91 18.11
N LEU A 196 11.24 -9.43 17.09
CA LEU A 196 12.70 -9.41 16.98
C LEU A 196 13.19 -8.20 16.16
N PRO A 197 14.47 -7.80 16.31
CA PRO A 197 15.11 -6.84 15.42
C PRO A 197 15.01 -7.28 13.95
N ASN A 198 14.43 -6.44 13.10
CA ASN A 198 14.16 -6.78 11.69
C ASN A 198 14.30 -5.59 10.74
N GLN A 199 14.98 -4.52 11.18
CA GLN A 199 15.20 -3.31 10.37
C GLN A 199 13.88 -2.71 9.83
N GLY A 200 12.80 -2.84 10.60
CA GLY A 200 11.46 -2.38 10.25
C GLY A 200 10.74 -3.22 9.19
N LYS A 201 11.33 -4.33 8.75
CA LYS A 201 10.83 -5.20 7.68
C LYS A 201 10.74 -6.65 8.16
N VAL A 202 9.52 -7.15 8.27
CA VAL A 202 9.28 -8.56 8.60
C VAL A 202 9.20 -9.36 7.30
N VAL A 203 10.22 -10.17 7.05
CA VAL A 203 10.35 -11.07 5.90
C VAL A 203 10.41 -12.50 6.43
N TYR A 204 9.71 -13.42 5.76
CA TYR A 204 9.70 -14.83 6.13
C TYR A 204 11.06 -15.46 5.84
N GLU A 205 11.55 -16.23 6.81
CA GLU A 205 12.71 -17.10 6.70
C GLU A 205 12.33 -18.49 7.25
N THR A 206 12.90 -19.56 6.70
CA THR A 206 12.59 -20.93 7.13
C THR A 206 12.90 -21.18 8.61
N SER A 207 13.91 -20.49 9.15
CA SER A 207 14.25 -20.49 10.58
C SER A 207 13.15 -19.92 11.48
N ASP A 208 12.18 -19.19 10.94
CA ASP A 208 11.08 -18.62 11.75
C ASP A 208 10.22 -19.70 12.41
N LEU A 209 10.21 -20.92 11.87
CA LEU A 209 9.53 -22.08 12.47
C LEU A 209 10.15 -22.48 13.81
N LEU A 210 11.45 -22.25 13.97
CA LEU A 210 12.24 -22.56 15.17
C LEU A 210 12.13 -21.47 16.24
N LEU A 211 11.40 -20.37 15.97
CA LEU A 211 11.20 -19.34 16.96
C LEU A 211 10.32 -19.87 18.09
N GLU A 212 10.75 -19.61 19.33
CA GLU A 212 10.05 -19.96 20.55
C GLU A 212 9.70 -18.67 21.32
N GLU A 213 8.55 -18.67 22.01
CA GLU A 213 8.08 -17.54 22.84
C GLU A 213 9.10 -17.16 23.92
#